data_AF-A0A7S2SRZ9-F1
#
_entry.id   AF-A0A7S2SRZ9-F1
#
_cell.length_a   1.000
_cell.length_b   1.000
_cell.length_c   1.000
_cell.angle_alpha   90.00
_cell.angle_beta   90.00
_cell.angle_gamma   90.00
#
_symmetry.space_group_name_H-M   'P 1'
#
loop_
_entity.id
_entity.type
_entity.pdbx_description
1 polymer ?
#
loop_
_entity_poly.entity_id
_entity_poly.type
_entity_poly.pdbx_seq_one_letter_code
_entity_poly.pdbx_strand_id
1 'polypeptide(L)'
;DILMSARKWSLGGQLHKLREFNTWLGTVPCGYKIVVAGNHDALAPELGAARIQAALSHGTYLVNDHCRGPGGIRVFGCPHSSGRSHNRAFQSREWREAAERVAEDVEEGRTDPPDILVSHGPMHALAERLGPRVHIR
;
A
#
# COMPACT_ATOMS: atom_id res chain seq x y z
N ASP A 1 1.16 6.45 -6.07
CA ASP A 1 -0.14 6.39 -5.37
C ASP A 1 -1.25 6.94 -6.24
N ILE A 2 -2.27 6.14 -6.58
CA ILE A 2 -3.64 6.63 -6.88
C ILE A 2 -4.61 5.48 -6.57
N LEU A 3 -5.38 5.58 -5.49
CA LEU A 3 -6.79 5.23 -5.54
C LEU A 3 -7.54 6.27 -4.69
N MET A 4 -8.64 6.78 -5.23
CA MET A 4 -9.50 7.77 -4.57
C MET A 4 -10.91 7.20 -4.48
N SER A 5 -11.12 6.16 -3.65
CA SER A 5 -12.47 5.74 -3.30
C SER A 5 -12.96 6.54 -2.09
N ALA A 6 -13.32 7.82 -2.29
CA ALA A 6 -13.72 8.69 -1.19
C ALA A 6 -14.85 8.06 -0.35
N ARG A 7 -14.74 8.12 0.99
CA ARG A 7 -15.74 7.64 1.98
C ARG A 7 -17.18 8.15 1.77
N LYS A 8 -17.36 9.17 0.93
CA LYS A 8 -18.67 9.75 0.60
C LYS A 8 -19.46 8.93 -0.42
N TRP A 9 -18.87 7.89 -1.01
CA TRP A 9 -19.54 7.03 -1.97
C TRP A 9 -20.11 5.78 -1.33
N SER A 10 -21.24 5.31 -1.86
CA SER A 10 -21.79 4.00 -1.49
C SER A 10 -20.76 2.89 -1.74
N LEU A 11 -20.91 1.76 -1.06
CA LEU A 11 -20.05 0.58 -1.28
C LEU A 11 -19.96 0.21 -2.78
N GLY A 12 -21.10 0.22 -3.48
CA GLY A 12 -21.16 -0.02 -4.92
C GLY A 12 -20.40 1.03 -5.74
N GLY A 13 -20.49 2.31 -5.35
CA GLY A 13 -19.74 3.39 -6.00
C GLY A 13 -18.23 3.28 -5.80
N GLN A 14 -17.77 2.94 -4.59
CA GLN A 14 -16.35 2.70 -4.31
C GLN A 14 -15.80 1.50 -5.09
N LEU A 15 -16.56 0.39 -5.16
CA LEU A 15 -16.20 -0.79 -5.96
C LEU A 15 -16.15 -0.49 -7.46
N HIS A 16 -17.11 0.28 -7.98
CA HIS A 16 -17.10 0.70 -9.37
C HIS A 16 -15.82 1.49 -9.70
N LYS A 17 -15.43 2.40 -8.83
CA LYS A 17 -14.23 3.24 -9.00
C LYS A 17 -12.93 2.46 -8.87
N LEU A 18 -12.88 1.46 -8.00
CA LEU A 18 -11.79 0.49 -7.93
C LEU A 18 -11.63 -0.26 -9.26
N ARG A 19 -12.74 -0.67 -9.89
CA ARG A 19 -12.73 -1.34 -11.20
C ARG A 19 -12.32 -0.40 -12.33
N GLU A 20 -12.82 0.83 -12.35
CA GLU A 20 -12.39 1.85 -13.33
C GLU A 20 -10.88 2.13 -13.22
N PHE A 21 -10.39 2.25 -11.98
CA PHE A 21 -8.95 2.40 -11.72
C PHE A 21 -8.17 1.19 -12.24
N ASN A 22 -8.63 -0.04 -11.97
CA ASN A 22 -7.97 -1.24 -12.50
C ASN A 22 -7.96 -1.28 -14.03
N THR A 23 -9.06 -0.91 -14.68
CA THR A 23 -9.13 -0.81 -16.16
C THR A 23 -8.10 0.18 -16.69
N TRP A 24 -7.99 1.36 -16.08
CA TRP A 24 -6.96 2.34 -16.43
C TRP A 24 -5.55 1.82 -16.13
N LEU A 25 -5.34 1.14 -15.00
CA LEU A 25 -4.05 0.56 -14.62
C LEU A 25 -3.58 -0.46 -15.67
N GLY A 26 -4.51 -1.16 -16.33
CA GLY A 26 -4.25 -2.05 -17.45
C GLY A 26 -3.70 -1.35 -18.70
N THR A 27 -4.00 -0.07 -18.92
CA THR A 27 -3.54 0.68 -20.12
C THR A 27 -2.16 1.31 -19.94
N VAL A 28 -1.67 1.44 -18.70
CA VAL A 28 -0.34 2.00 -18.42
C VAL A 28 0.74 1.05 -18.98
N PRO A 29 1.66 1.53 -19.85
CA PRO A 29 2.70 0.71 -20.49
C PRO A 29 3.86 0.43 -19.53
N CYS A 30 3.56 -0.15 -18.38
CA CYS A 30 4.50 -0.62 -17.38
C CYS A 30 4.23 -2.10 -17.08
N GLY A 31 5.29 -2.91 -17.07
CA GLY A 31 5.17 -4.36 -16.81
C GLY A 31 4.89 -4.71 -15.35
N TYR A 32 5.26 -3.83 -14.41
CA TYR A 32 5.13 -4.05 -12.97
C TYR A 32 4.48 -2.85 -12.30
N LYS A 33 3.31 -3.07 -11.70
CA LYS A 33 2.48 -2.03 -11.12
C LYS A 33 2.25 -2.35 -9.65
N ILE A 34 2.79 -1.54 -8.77
CA ILE A 34 2.58 -1.66 -7.32
C ILE A 34 1.51 -0.66 -6.91
N VAL A 35 0.56 -1.11 -6.10
CA VAL A 35 -0.52 -0.29 -5.56
C VAL A 35 -0.49 -0.40 -4.04
N VAL A 36 -0.48 0.76 -3.38
CA VAL A 36 -0.66 0.89 -1.94
C VAL A 36 -1.89 1.78 -1.73
N ALA A 37 -2.73 1.43 -0.76
CA ALA A 37 -3.91 2.21 -0.43
C ALA A 37 -3.57 3.38 0.50
N GLY A 38 -4.40 4.41 0.49
CA GLY A 38 -4.23 5.60 1.30
C GLY A 38 -5.37 5.87 2.27
N ASN A 39 -5.29 7.01 2.95
CA ASN A 39 -6.29 7.40 3.96
C ASN A 39 -7.71 7.58 3.41
N HIS A 40 -7.85 7.77 2.10
CA HIS A 40 -9.12 7.88 1.38
C HIS A 40 -9.77 6.52 1.08
N ASP A 41 -9.02 5.42 1.06
CA ASP A 41 -9.49 4.13 0.57
C ASP A 41 -10.10 3.28 1.69
N ALA A 42 -11.19 3.78 2.28
CA ALA A 42 -11.87 3.10 3.39
C ALA A 42 -12.42 1.72 3.04
N LEU A 43 -12.73 1.51 1.76
CA LEU A 43 -13.11 0.21 1.23
C LEU A 43 -12.04 -0.86 1.46
N ALA A 44 -10.76 -0.48 1.44
CA ALA A 44 -9.65 -1.41 1.47
C ALA A 44 -9.51 -2.17 2.81
N PRO A 45 -9.49 -1.52 3.99
CA PRO A 45 -9.53 -2.23 5.26
C PRO A 45 -10.86 -2.95 5.50
N GLU A 46 -11.98 -2.47 4.93
CA GLU A 46 -13.32 -3.09 5.09
C GLU A 46 -13.46 -4.40 4.29
N LEU A 47 -12.98 -4.44 3.05
CA LEU A 47 -13.03 -5.65 2.21
C LEU A 47 -11.89 -6.63 2.47
N GLY A 48 -10.75 -6.11 2.95
CA GLY A 48 -9.53 -6.89 3.17
C GLY A 48 -8.69 -7.07 1.90
N ALA A 49 -7.39 -7.34 2.11
CA ALA A 49 -6.38 -7.30 1.06
C ALA A 49 -6.65 -8.26 -0.10
N ALA A 50 -7.10 -9.49 0.18
CA ALA A 50 -7.38 -10.49 -0.85
C ALA A 50 -8.47 -10.03 -1.84
N ARG A 51 -9.54 -9.39 -1.35
CA ARG A 51 -10.63 -8.90 -2.21
C ARG A 51 -10.21 -7.68 -3.01
N ILE A 52 -9.41 -6.78 -2.42
CA ILE A 52 -8.86 -5.63 -3.13
C ILE A 52 -7.88 -6.09 -4.22
N GLN A 53 -7.00 -7.04 -3.91
CA GLN A 53 -6.10 -7.64 -4.90
C GLN A 53 -6.86 -8.30 -6.05
N ALA A 54 -7.95 -9.03 -5.77
CA ALA A 54 -8.79 -9.63 -6.81
C ALA A 54 -9.43 -8.57 -7.72
N ALA A 55 -9.77 -7.40 -7.19
CA ALA A 55 -10.31 -6.28 -7.97
C ALA A 55 -9.24 -5.47 -8.72
N LEU A 56 -7.99 -5.49 -8.24
CA LEU A 56 -6.81 -4.84 -8.82
C LEU A 56 -5.98 -5.83 -9.66
N SER A 57 -6.62 -6.57 -10.55
CA SER A 57 -5.96 -7.63 -11.34
C SER A 57 -4.81 -7.16 -12.24
N HIS A 58 -4.70 -5.87 -12.55
CA HIS A 58 -3.62 -5.29 -13.35
C HIS A 58 -2.43 -4.78 -12.51
N GLY A 59 -2.43 -4.98 -11.19
CA GLY A 59 -1.31 -4.63 -10.33
C GLY A 59 -1.18 -5.54 -9.10
N THR A 60 -0.10 -5.33 -8.35
CA THR A 60 0.14 -5.98 -7.07
C THR A 60 -0.21 -5.00 -5.96
N TYR A 61 -1.21 -5.37 -5.16
CA TYR A 61 -1.67 -4.61 -4.02
C TYR A 61 -0.92 -5.05 -2.76
N LEU A 62 -0.24 -4.11 -2.10
CA LEU A 62 0.57 -4.39 -0.91
C LEU A 62 -0.01 -3.68 0.33
N VAL A 63 -0.05 -4.42 1.44
CA VAL A 63 -0.56 -3.97 2.74
C VAL A 63 0.36 -4.46 3.84
N ASN A 64 1.38 -3.67 4.19
CA ASN A 64 2.45 -4.08 5.11
C ASN A 64 3.05 -5.43 4.70
N ASP A 65 3.30 -5.58 3.40
CA ASP A 65 3.80 -6.82 2.79
C ASP A 65 4.79 -6.51 1.66
N HIS A 66 5.51 -7.54 1.23
CA HIS A 66 6.56 -7.47 0.24
C HIS A 66 6.19 -8.16 -1.07
N CYS A 67 6.79 -7.70 -2.17
CA CYS A 67 6.87 -8.47 -3.39
C CYS A 67 8.25 -8.33 -4.05
N ARG A 68 8.51 -9.18 -5.05
CA ARG A 68 9.70 -9.08 -5.91
C ARG A 68 9.32 -8.49 -7.26
N GLY A 69 9.97 -7.39 -7.63
CA GLY A 69 9.91 -6.77 -8.94
C GLY A 69 10.91 -7.37 -9.94
N PRO A 70 11.07 -6.73 -11.12
CA PRO A 70 12.08 -7.11 -12.10
C PRO A 70 13.48 -7.21 -11.49
N GLY A 71 14.27 -8.18 -11.92
CA GLY A 71 15.66 -8.33 -11.45
C GLY A 71 15.77 -8.67 -9.96
N GLY A 72 14.68 -9.10 -9.31
CA GLY A 72 14.67 -9.50 -7.91
C GLY A 72 14.58 -8.34 -6.90
N ILE A 73 14.31 -7.11 -7.37
CA ILE A 73 14.13 -5.92 -6.53
C ILE A 73 13.05 -6.18 -5.48
N ARG A 74 13.37 -6.00 -4.19
CA ARG A 74 12.44 -6.17 -3.09
C ARG A 74 11.67 -4.88 -2.88
N VAL A 75 10.35 -4.94 -2.96
CA VAL A 75 9.45 -3.81 -2.72
C VAL A 75 8.65 -4.08 -1.46
N PHE A 76 8.58 -3.12 -0.55
CA PHE A 76 7.69 -3.14 0.61
C PHE A 76 6.62 -2.06 0.47
N GLY A 77 5.35 -2.42 0.67
CA GLY A 77 4.22 -1.50 0.57
C GLY A 77 3.56 -1.26 1.93
N CYS A 78 3.44 0.01 2.34
CA CYS A 78 2.88 0.39 3.63
C CYS A 78 1.72 1.41 3.48
N PRO A 79 0.46 1.03 3.74
CA PRO A 79 -0.67 1.94 3.59
C PRO A 79 -0.86 2.87 4.80
N HIS A 80 -0.01 2.74 5.84
CA HIS A 80 -0.15 3.54 7.05
C HIS A 80 -0.23 5.03 6.69
N SER A 81 -1.21 5.69 7.29
CA SER A 81 -1.45 7.10 7.09
C SER A 81 -1.57 7.82 8.42
N SER A 82 -1.35 9.13 8.40
CA SER A 82 -1.44 9.99 9.58
C SER A 82 -2.08 11.33 9.22
N GLY A 83 -2.47 12.10 10.23
CA GLY A 83 -3.03 13.45 10.06
C GLY A 83 -4.45 13.60 10.60
N ARG A 84 -5.08 14.72 10.25
CA ARG A 84 -6.39 15.14 10.79
C ARG A 84 -7.53 15.10 9.76
N SER A 85 -7.31 14.47 8.61
CA SER A 85 -8.33 14.35 7.57
C SER A 85 -9.56 13.58 8.07
N HIS A 86 -10.74 13.92 7.55
CA HIS A 86 -11.97 13.14 7.77
C HIS A 86 -11.88 11.73 7.16
N ASN A 87 -11.01 11.53 6.18
CA ASN A 87 -10.67 10.22 5.64
C ASN A 87 -9.56 9.61 6.49
N ARG A 88 -9.91 8.54 7.22
CA ARG A 88 -9.08 7.96 8.30
C ARG A 88 -8.73 6.49 8.07
N ALA A 89 -8.80 6.00 6.82
CA ALA A 89 -8.34 4.64 6.54
C ALA A 89 -6.85 4.50 6.90
N PHE A 90 -6.44 3.36 7.44
CA PHE A 90 -5.05 3.07 7.79
C PHE A 90 -4.38 4.00 8.83
N GLN A 91 -5.16 4.73 9.63
CA GLN A 91 -4.64 5.62 10.70
C GLN A 91 -4.60 4.98 12.09
N SER A 92 -5.09 3.74 12.25
CA SER A 92 -5.06 3.08 13.58
C SER A 92 -3.63 2.72 13.99
N ARG A 93 -3.44 2.59 15.30
CA ARG A 93 -2.18 2.13 15.89
C ARG A 93 -1.76 0.76 15.34
N GLU A 94 -2.73 -0.14 15.12
CA GLU A 94 -2.47 -1.48 14.60
C GLU A 94 -1.80 -1.47 13.23
N TRP A 95 -2.19 -0.55 12.33
CA TRP A 95 -1.57 -0.41 11.02
C TRP A 95 -0.12 0.06 11.10
N ARG A 96 0.18 0.90 12.08
CA ARG A 96 1.54 1.36 12.36
C ARG A 96 2.38 0.23 12.93
N GLU A 97 1.89 -0.45 13.97
CA GLU A 97 2.57 -1.58 14.61
C GLU A 97 2.82 -2.72 13.63
N ALA A 98 1.90 -2.97 12.70
CA ALA A 98 2.11 -3.95 11.63
C ALA A 98 3.29 -3.59 10.71
N ALA A 99 3.50 -2.31 10.41
CA ALA A 99 4.66 -1.88 9.64
C ALA A 99 5.95 -1.92 10.48
N GLU A 100 5.87 -1.59 11.77
CA GLU A 100 7.00 -1.65 12.70
C GLU A 100 7.49 -3.08 12.93
N ARG A 101 6.60 -4.09 12.96
CA ARG A 101 6.99 -5.51 13.03
C ARG A 101 7.84 -5.96 11.85
N VAL A 102 7.59 -5.41 10.65
CA VAL A 102 8.42 -5.71 9.48
C VAL A 102 9.83 -5.13 9.64
N ALA A 103 9.95 -3.95 10.24
CA ALA A 103 11.27 -3.39 10.55
C ALA A 103 11.99 -4.21 11.62
N GLU A 104 11.28 -4.71 12.64
CA GLU A 104 11.85 -5.63 13.64
C GLU A 104 12.37 -6.92 12.97
N ASP A 105 11.61 -7.50 12.03
CA ASP A 105 12.04 -8.67 11.27
C ASP A 105 13.34 -8.41 10.48
N VAL A 106 13.51 -7.21 9.92
CA VAL A 106 14.73 -6.80 9.20
C VAL A 106 15.90 -6.61 10.17
N GLU A 107 15.68 -5.90 11.27
CA GLU A 107 16.70 -5.63 12.30
C GLU A 107 17.21 -6.93 12.96
N GLU A 108 16.33 -7.91 13.14
CA GLU A 108 16.66 -9.23 13.70
C GLU A 108 17.15 -10.24 12.64
N GLY A 109 17.28 -9.83 11.38
CA GLY A 109 17.80 -10.66 10.28
C GLY A 109 16.88 -11.80 9.87
N ARG A 110 15.59 -11.76 10.24
CA ARG A 110 14.57 -12.73 9.80
C ARG A 110 14.14 -12.48 8.36
N THR A 111 14.21 -11.23 7.93
CA THR A 111 13.98 -10.86 6.54
C THR A 111 15.00 -9.83 6.08
N ASP A 112 15.05 -9.72 4.77
CA ASP A 112 15.95 -8.88 4.02
C ASP A 112 15.38 -7.45 3.91
N PRO A 113 16.19 -6.38 4.03
CA PRO A 113 15.70 -5.01 3.86
C PRO A 113 15.14 -4.79 2.44
N PRO A 114 14.05 -4.02 2.28
CA PRO A 114 13.52 -3.72 0.97
C PRO A 114 14.46 -2.80 0.19
N ASP A 115 14.51 -2.96 -1.13
CA ASP A 115 15.22 -2.02 -2.00
C ASP A 115 14.37 -0.77 -2.25
N ILE A 116 13.04 -0.93 -2.31
CA ILE A 116 12.06 0.15 -2.49
C ILE A 116 11.01 0.08 -1.38
N LEU A 117 10.78 1.20 -0.69
CA LEU A 117 9.63 1.42 0.18
C LEU A 117 8.60 2.26 -0.59
N VAL A 118 7.35 1.81 -0.65
CA VAL A 118 6.20 2.58 -1.15
C VAL A 118 5.24 2.80 0.00
N SER A 119 4.96 4.05 0.36
CA SER A 119 4.07 4.34 1.50
C SER A 119 3.17 5.54 1.28
N HIS A 120 1.93 5.48 1.76
CA HIS A 120 1.02 6.64 1.66
C HIS A 120 1.39 7.79 2.64
N GLY A 121 1.67 7.45 3.90
CA GLY A 121 2.01 8.42 4.94
C GLY A 121 3.48 8.87 4.93
N PRO A 122 3.83 9.96 5.63
CA PRO A 122 5.21 10.29 5.92
C PRO A 122 5.79 9.24 6.89
N MET A 123 6.51 8.25 6.35
CA MET A 123 7.05 7.11 7.10
C MET A 123 8.56 7.21 7.35
N HIS A 124 9.08 8.39 7.72
CA HIS A 124 10.52 8.63 7.86
C HIS A 124 11.22 7.68 8.85
N ALA A 125 10.69 7.53 10.07
CA ALA A 125 11.26 6.61 11.05
C ALA A 125 11.25 5.15 10.59
N LEU A 126 10.22 4.72 9.85
CA LEU A 126 10.19 3.37 9.28
C LEU A 126 11.20 3.23 8.13
N ALA A 127 11.33 4.24 7.28
CA ALA A 127 12.31 4.26 6.20
C ALA A 127 13.74 4.21 6.76
N GLU A 128 14.04 4.94 7.83
CA GLU A 128 15.34 4.89 8.50
C GLU A 128 15.66 3.49 9.04
N ARG A 129 14.68 2.81 9.65
CA ARG A 129 14.83 1.45 10.18
C ARG A 129 14.97 0.39 9.08
N LEU A 130 14.17 0.50 8.01
CA LEU A 130 14.20 -0.45 6.89
C LEU A 130 15.38 -0.25 5.94
N GLY A 131 15.96 0.95 5.91
CA GLY A 131 17.08 1.30 5.04
C GLY A 131 16.85 1.08 3.53
N PRO A 132 15.70 1.47 2.93
CA PRO A 132 15.48 1.28 1.51
C PRO A 132 16.38 2.19 0.68
N ARG A 133 16.70 1.76 -0.54
CA ARG A 133 17.47 2.58 -1.49
C ARG A 133 16.63 3.71 -2.06
N VAL A 134 15.32 3.48 -2.18
CA VAL A 134 14.34 4.45 -2.69
C VAL A 134 13.09 4.42 -1.82
N HIS A 135 12.58 5.59 -1.44
CA HIS A 135 11.30 5.75 -0.76
C HIS A 135 10.36 6.59 -1.63
N ILE A 136 9.23 5.99 -2.03
CA ILE A 136 8.15 6.62 -2.79
C ILE A 136 6.97 6.90 -1.86
N ARG A 137 6.41 8.11 -1.96
CA ARG A 137 5.27 8.61 -1.18
C ARG A 137 4.23 9.29 -2.04
#